data_AF-A0A8J5MMB6-F1
#
_entry.id   AF-A0A8J5MMB6-F1
#
_cell.length_a   1.000
_cell.length_b   1.000
_cell.length_c   1.000
_cell.angle_alpha   90.00
_cell.angle_beta   90.00
_cell.angle_gamma   90.00
#
_symmetry.space_group_name_H-M   'P 1'
#
loop_
_entity.id
_entity.type
_entity.pdbx_description
1 polymer ?
#
loop_
_entity_poly.entity_id
_entity_poly.type
_entity_poly.pdbx_seq_one_letter_code
_entity_poly.pdbx_strand_id
1 'polypeptide(L)'
;MRCDIDIRKDLFANIVVSGGTTMYTGIADRMQKEITALAPSTIKIKIIAPPERKYSVWIGGSILASLSTFQAMWITKEEYDESGPGIVHHKFFSIFTYFATNMS
;
A
#
# COMPACT_ATOMS: atom_id res chain seq x y z
N MET A 1 7.46 2.28 -17.93
CA MET A 1 6.66 1.73 -16.81
C MET A 1 7.32 0.42 -16.37
N ARG A 2 7.51 0.21 -15.06
CA ARG A 2 8.24 -0.97 -14.52
C ARG A 2 7.36 -2.21 -14.28
N CYS A 3 6.04 -2.08 -14.40
CA CYS A 3 5.08 -3.18 -14.22
C CYS A 3 4.66 -3.80 -15.56
N ASP A 4 4.27 -5.07 -15.51
CA ASP A 4 3.78 -5.84 -16.65
C ASP A 4 2.50 -5.24 -17.23
N ILE A 5 2.29 -5.44 -18.53
CA ILE A 5 1.18 -4.83 -19.27
C ILE A 5 -0.18 -5.27 -18.72
N ASP A 6 -0.30 -6.53 -18.30
CA ASP A 6 -1.55 -7.15 -17.89
C ASP A 6 -2.12 -6.56 -16.60
N ILE A 7 -1.24 -6.12 -15.68
CA ILE A 7 -1.65 -5.55 -14.38
C ILE A 7 -1.89 -4.03 -14.44
N ARG A 8 -1.49 -3.35 -15.51
CA ARG A 8 -1.59 -1.88 -15.60
C ARG A 8 -3.03 -1.40 -15.50
N LYS A 9 -3.95 -2.11 -16.15
CA LYS A 9 -5.37 -1.75 -16.12
C LYS A 9 -5.90 -1.71 -14.69
N ASP A 10 -5.56 -2.73 -13.90
CA ASP A 10 -6.02 -2.85 -12.52
C ASP A 10 -5.34 -1.82 -11.62
N LEU A 11 -4.05 -1.54 -11.83
CA LEU A 11 -3.33 -0.50 -11.10
C LEU A 11 -3.91 0.90 -11.37
N PHE A 12 -4.24 1.23 -12.61
CA PHE A 12 -4.87 2.52 -12.95
C PHE A 12 -6.30 2.66 -12.40
N ALA A 13 -7.01 1.54 -12.24
CA ALA A 13 -8.36 1.51 -11.67
C ALA A 13 -8.38 1.56 -10.13
N ASN A 14 -7.22 1.44 -9.46
CA ASN A 14 -7.13 1.31 -8.01
C ASN A 14 -6.06 2.25 -7.40
N ILE A 15 -6.02 3.51 -7.82
CA ILE A 15 -5.07 4.49 -7.28
C ILE A 15 -5.64 5.08 -5.99
N VAL A 16 -5.06 4.74 -4.85
CA VAL A 16 -5.45 5.27 -3.54
C VAL A 16 -4.49 6.38 -3.12
N VAL A 17 -5.01 7.54 -2.72
CA VAL A 17 -4.19 8.65 -2.19
C VAL A 17 -4.28 8.72 -0.67
N SER A 18 -3.12 8.90 -0.03
CA SER A 18 -2.98 9.00 1.43
C SER A 18 -2.02 10.10 1.83
N GLY A 19 -2.06 10.49 3.11
CA GLY A 19 -1.17 11.51 3.69
C GLY A 19 -1.70 12.94 3.61
N GLY A 20 -1.16 13.82 4.47
CA GLY A 20 -1.69 15.16 4.73
C GLY A 20 -1.69 16.10 3.52
N THR A 21 -0.65 16.09 2.68
CA THR A 21 -0.55 16.95 1.49
C THR A 21 -1.65 16.67 0.45
N THR A 22 -2.17 15.44 0.43
CA THR A 22 -3.28 15.09 -0.48
C THR A 22 -4.63 15.65 -0.03
N MET A 23 -4.68 16.29 1.15
CA MET A 23 -5.88 16.93 1.71
C MET A 23 -6.13 18.32 1.14
N TYR A 24 -5.19 18.91 0.40
CA TYR A 24 -5.44 20.19 -0.26
C TYR A 24 -6.58 20.06 -1.29
N THR A 25 -7.46 21.07 -1.29
CA THR A 25 -8.63 21.11 -2.17
C THR A 25 -8.22 20.98 -3.64
N GLY A 26 -8.92 20.10 -4.37
CA GLY A 26 -8.70 19.89 -5.81
C GLY A 26 -7.49 19.02 -6.19
N ILE A 27 -6.69 18.52 -5.23
CA ILE A 27 -5.56 17.61 -5.56
C ILE A 27 -6.06 16.33 -6.22
N ALA A 28 -7.14 15.72 -5.71
CA ALA A 28 -7.67 14.47 -6.28
C ALA A 28 -8.13 14.68 -7.73
N ASP A 29 -8.84 15.78 -8.01
CA ASP A 29 -9.31 16.12 -9.36
C ASP A 29 -8.14 16.43 -10.31
N ARG A 30 -7.15 17.19 -9.83
CA ARG A 30 -5.93 17.46 -10.60
C ARG A 30 -5.22 16.16 -10.93
N MET A 31 -5.04 15.26 -9.96
CA MET A 31 -4.39 13.97 -10.18
C MET A 31 -5.15 13.10 -11.18
N GLN A 32 -6.48 13.05 -11.08
CA GLN A 32 -7.32 12.34 -12.05
C GLN A 32 -7.09 12.89 -13.46
N LYS A 33 -7.07 14.22 -13.64
CA LYS A 33 -6.83 14.87 -14.94
C LYS A 33 -5.44 14.56 -15.50
N GLU A 34 -4.39 14.75 -14.73
CA GLU A 34 -3.00 14.54 -15.17
C GLU A 34 -2.76 13.08 -15.55
N ILE A 35 -3.26 12.13 -14.75
CA ILE A 35 -3.10 10.70 -15.06
C ILE A 35 -3.92 10.31 -16.30
N THR A 36 -5.10 10.90 -16.49
CA THR A 36 -5.91 10.67 -17.69
C THR A 36 -5.24 11.18 -18.96
N ALA A 37 -4.48 12.28 -18.88
CA ALA A 37 -3.69 12.78 -20.01
C ALA A 37 -2.50 11.88 -20.36
N LEU A 38 -1.96 11.14 -19.38
CA LEU A 38 -0.77 10.29 -19.56
C LEU A 38 -1.10 8.83 -19.88
N ALA A 39 -2.25 8.32 -19.44
CA ALA A 39 -2.65 6.94 -19.66
C ALA A 39 -3.29 6.74 -21.04
N PRO A 40 -3.24 5.51 -21.60
CA PRO A 40 -4.00 5.16 -22.78
C PRO A 40 -5.51 5.42 -22.58
N SER A 41 -6.16 6.00 -23.59
CA SER A 41 -7.59 6.39 -23.56
C SER A 41 -8.55 5.21 -23.38
N THR A 42 -8.08 3.98 -23.56
CA THR A 42 -8.85 2.73 -23.35
C THR A 42 -8.96 2.32 -21.88
N ILE A 43 -8.22 2.96 -20.97
CA ILE A 43 -8.15 2.58 -19.56
C ILE A 43 -8.97 3.55 -18.72
N LYS A 44 -9.88 3.00 -17.92
CA LYS A 44 -10.62 3.78 -16.92
C LYS A 44 -9.73 4.02 -15.70
N ILE A 45 -9.43 5.29 -15.43
CA ILE A 45 -8.68 5.69 -14.24
C ILE A 45 -9.63 6.03 -13.11
N LYS A 46 -9.29 5.60 -11.90
CA LYS A 46 -10.05 5.92 -10.69
C LYS A 46 -9.08 6.30 -9.56
N ILE A 47 -9.19 7.56 -9.13
CA ILE A 47 -8.55 8.04 -7.91
C ILE A 47 -9.49 7.84 -6.72
N ILE A 48 -9.01 7.18 -5.67
CA ILE A 48 -9.72 6.93 -4.42
C ILE A 48 -9.07 7.82 -3.35
N ALA A 49 -9.82 8.82 -2.89
CA ALA A 49 -9.36 9.78 -1.88
C ALA A 49 -10.28 9.76 -0.64
N PRO A 50 -10.08 8.82 0.31
CA PRO A 50 -10.91 8.73 1.50
C PRO A 50 -10.85 10.03 2.33
N PRO A 51 -11.93 10.43 3.04
CA PRO A 51 -11.91 11.65 3.85
C PRO A 51 -10.95 11.55 5.05
N GLU A 52 -10.78 10.35 5.61
CA GLU A 52 -9.87 10.03 6.71
C GLU A 52 -8.42 9.74 6.24
N ARG A 53 -8.06 10.05 4.99
CA ARG A 53 -6.78 9.67 4.38
C ARG A 53 -5.51 10.18 5.07
N LYS A 54 -5.64 11.16 5.96
CA LYS A 54 -4.58 11.58 6.90
C LYS A 54 -4.17 10.48 7.88
N TYR A 55 -5.09 9.56 8.19
CA TYR A 55 -4.88 8.46 9.15
C TYR A 55 -4.81 7.09 8.48
N SER A 56 -5.00 6.99 7.15
CA SER A 56 -5.03 5.69 6.45
C SER A 56 -3.84 4.79 6.75
N VAL A 57 -2.63 5.35 6.86
CA VAL A 57 -1.43 4.56 7.19
C VAL A 57 -1.52 3.98 8.60
N TRP A 58 -1.98 4.78 9.57
CA TRP A 58 -2.11 4.34 10.95
C TRP A 58 -3.25 3.33 11.14
N ILE A 59 -4.39 3.56 10.47
CA ILE A 59 -5.52 2.62 10.44
C ILE A 59 -5.10 1.29 9.83
N GLY A 60 -4.37 1.31 8.70
CA GLY A 60 -3.83 0.10 8.09
C GLY A 60 -2.90 -0.66 9.04
N GLY A 61 -2.02 0.06 9.75
CA GLY A 61 -1.14 -0.53 10.76
C GLY A 61 -1.89 -1.12 11.95
N SER A 62 -2.94 -0.47 12.45
CA SER A 62 -3.72 -0.98 13.58
C SER A 62 -4.54 -2.23 13.22
N ILE A 63 -5.13 -2.25 12.01
CA ILE A 63 -5.79 -3.44 11.47
C ILE A 63 -4.77 -4.57 11.36
N LEU A 64 -3.63 -4.32 10.71
CA LEU A 64 -2.56 -5.28 10.50
C LEU A 64 -2.07 -5.90 11.81
N ALA A 65 -1.78 -5.06 12.82
CA ALA A 65 -1.33 -5.49 14.14
C ALA A 65 -2.37 -6.34 14.89
N SER A 66 -3.66 -6.17 14.57
CA SER A 66 -4.76 -6.90 15.20
C SER A 66 -5.05 -8.25 14.53
N LEU A 67 -4.45 -8.55 13.39
CA LEU A 67 -4.64 -9.85 12.71
C LEU A 67 -3.89 -10.95 13.45
N SER A 68 -4.57 -12.07 13.74
CA SER A 68 -3.92 -13.25 14.34
C SER A 68 -2.81 -13.81 13.45
N THR A 69 -2.98 -13.74 12.12
CA THR A 69 -1.94 -14.12 11.14
C THR A 69 -0.70 -13.26 11.21
N PHE A 70 -0.81 -12.01 11.67
CA PHE A 70 0.33 -11.12 11.84
C PHE A 70 1.16 -11.47 13.07
N GLN A 71 0.58 -12.11 14.09
CA GLN A 71 1.29 -12.53 15.31
C GLN A 71 2.41 -13.53 15.00
N ALA A 72 2.19 -14.45 14.05
CA ALA A 72 3.22 -15.39 13.61
C ALA A 72 4.43 -14.71 12.93
N MET A 73 4.28 -13.44 12.53
CA MET A 73 5.32 -12.66 11.87
C MET A 73 6.00 -11.66 12.80
N TRP A 74 5.64 -11.62 14.08
CA TRP A 74 6.34 -10.81 15.08
C TRP A 74 7.76 -11.30 15.25
N ILE A 75 8.66 -10.37 15.58
CA ILE A 75 10.03 -10.71 16.01
C ILE A 75 9.99 -10.74 17.53
N THR A 76 10.20 -11.91 18.12
CA THR A 76 10.32 -12.00 19.59
C THR A 76 11.70 -11.53 20.02
N LYS A 77 11.85 -11.28 21.33
CA LYS A 77 13.14 -10.88 21.88
C LYS A 77 14.19 -11.97 21.68
N GLU A 78 13.81 -13.22 21.91
CA GLU A 78 14.68 -14.39 21.77
C GLU A 78 15.18 -14.52 20.33
N GLU A 79 14.28 -14.40 19.35
CA GLU A 79 14.64 -14.45 17.92
C GLU A 79 15.62 -13.32 17.54
N TYR A 80 15.43 -12.12 18.10
CA TYR A 80 16.32 -10.99 17.88
C TYR A 80 17.69 -11.18 18.53
N ASP A 81 17.74 -11.70 19.75
CA ASP A 81 18.99 -11.96 20.47
C ASP A 81 19.82 -13.06 19.77
N GLU A 82 19.17 -14.05 19.15
CA GLU A 82 19.83 -15.14 18.41
C GLU A 82 20.31 -14.72 17.01
N SER A 83 19.45 -14.05 16.24
CA SER A 83 19.71 -13.71 14.83
C SER A 83 20.36 -12.34 14.64
N GLY A 84 20.38 -11.53 15.71
CA GLY A 84 20.83 -10.14 15.67
C GLY A 84 19.92 -9.24 14.83
N PRO A 85 20.36 -8.00 14.53
CA PRO A 85 19.53 -6.99 13.87
C PRO A 85 19.08 -7.35 12.44
N GLY A 86 19.77 -8.30 11.79
CA GLY A 86 19.45 -8.73 10.42
C GLY A 86 18.06 -9.35 10.27
N ILE A 87 17.51 -9.95 11.34
CA ILE A 87 16.19 -10.60 11.33
C ILE A 87 15.06 -9.64 10.94
N VAL A 88 15.21 -8.35 11.22
CA VAL A 88 14.25 -7.30 10.86
C VAL A 88 14.06 -7.24 9.35
N HIS A 89 15.15 -7.34 8.58
CA HIS A 89 15.09 -7.31 7.12
C HIS A 89 14.48 -8.60 6.54
N HIS A 90 14.77 -9.75 7.14
CA HIS A 90 14.24 -11.03 6.69
C HIS A 90 12.73 -11.14 6.92
N LYS A 91 12.23 -10.88 8.13
CA LYS A 91 10.80 -10.97 8.42
C LYS A 91 9.97 -9.88 7.73
N PHE A 92 10.51 -8.67 7.56
CA PHE A 92 9.78 -7.60 6.86
C PHE A 92 9.47 -7.94 5.39
N PHE A 93 10.41 -8.57 4.68
CA PHE A 93 10.18 -9.02 3.31
C PHE A 93 9.12 -10.12 3.23
N SER A 94 9.12 -11.05 4.19
CA SER A 94 8.10 -12.11 4.29
C SER A 94 6.70 -11.55 4.56
N ILE A 95 6.58 -10.55 5.45
CA ILE A 95 5.32 -9.84 5.71
C ILE A 95 4.76 -9.24 4.42
N PHE A 96 5.59 -8.48 3.69
CA PHE A 96 5.16 -7.84 2.44
C PHE A 96 4.67 -8.85 1.41
N THR A 97 5.39 -9.95 1.25
CA THR A 97 5.04 -11.02 0.31
C THR A 97 3.73 -11.70 0.70
N TYR A 98 3.54 -12.04 1.97
CA TYR A 98 2.34 -12.72 2.46
C TYR A 98 1.06 -11.89 2.23
N PHE A 99 1.11 -10.59 2.50
CA PHE A 99 -0.05 -9.72 2.29
C PHE A 99 -0.32 -9.42 0.82
N ALA A 100 0.74 -9.30 0.00
CA ALA A 100 0.60 -9.12 -1.44
C ALA A 100 -0.08 -10.33 -2.10
N THR A 101 0.08 -11.55 -1.58
CA THR A 101 -0.50 -12.77 -2.16
C THR A 101 -1.85 -13.19 -1.58
N ASN A 102 -2.17 -12.83 -0.34
CA ASN A 102 -3.36 -13.34 0.37
C ASN A 102 -4.48 -12.31 0.60
N MET A 103 -4.24 -11.02 0.32
CA MET A 103 -5.25 -9.96 0.48
C MET A 103 -5.63 -9.26 -0.83
N SER A 104 -5.18 -9.77 -1.98
CA SER A 104 -5.53 -9.32 -3.33
C SER A 104 -6.64 -10.14 -3.96
#